data_AF-A0A180FY11-F1
#
_entry.id   AF-A0A180FY11-F1
#
_cell.length_a   1.000
_cell.length_b   1.000
_cell.length_c   1.000
_cell.angle_alpha   90.00
_cell.angle_beta   90.00
_cell.angle_gamma   90.00
#
_symmetry.space_group_name_H-M   'P 1'
#
loop_
_entity.id
_entity.type
_entity.pdbx_description
1 polymer ?
#
loop_
_entity_poly.entity_id
_entity_poly.type
_entity_poly.pdbx_seq_one_letter_code
_entity_poly.pdbx_strand_id
1 'polypeptide(L)'
;METNRKVRSNFYKLVRELQRRLQLAVRKRLLANIVTPAGDLIEEGNVPNLHQLARSIFRFLHPDEATMTDSEVDDNIPVLLLTRIGHLRLQTIDRLLHSEIKKVSQWNMINKTLWEVRGRGSDYQAAFGKATLAKDHALFGHSRSFVEILEEDEENIKMPDDDEIQVQLNQIIQEQLRAHHS
;
A
#
# COMPACT_ATOMS: atom_id res chain seq x y z
N MET A 1 -3.65 -42.06 12.04
CA MET A 1 -4.00 -41.10 10.97
C MET A 1 -4.84 -39.91 11.49
N GLU A 2 -5.81 -40.13 12.38
CA GLU A 2 -6.63 -39.10 13.08
C GLU A 2 -5.80 -37.94 13.68
N THR A 3 -4.72 -38.28 14.39
CA THR A 3 -3.86 -37.32 15.10
C THR A 3 -3.16 -36.36 14.16
N ASN A 4 -2.68 -36.84 13.01
CA ASN A 4 -1.98 -36.02 12.03
C ASN A 4 -2.94 -35.05 11.32
N ARG A 5 -4.18 -35.49 11.05
CA ARG A 5 -5.24 -34.63 10.51
C ARG A 5 -5.65 -33.53 11.49
N LYS A 6 -5.74 -33.85 12.79
CA LYS A 6 -6.06 -32.88 13.85
C LYS A 6 -4.94 -31.86 14.07
N VAL A 7 -3.68 -32.30 14.09
CA VAL A 7 -2.50 -31.42 14.17
C VAL A 7 -2.46 -30.47 12.98
N ARG A 8 -2.63 -30.99 11.76
CA ARG A 8 -2.66 -30.18 10.54
C ARG A 8 -3.80 -29.15 10.54
N SER A 9 -5.00 -29.53 11.00
CA SER A 9 -6.14 -28.61 11.13
C SER A 9 -5.86 -27.49 12.13
N ASN A 10 -5.30 -27.82 13.30
CA ASN A 10 -4.96 -26.84 14.33
C ASN A 10 -3.88 -25.85 13.83
N PHE A 11 -2.87 -26.35 13.12
CA PHE A 11 -1.84 -25.51 12.50
C PHE A 11 -2.46 -24.52 11.50
N TYR A 12 -3.33 -24.97 10.59
CA TYR A 12 -3.99 -24.07 9.65
C TYR A 12 -4.86 -23.01 10.34
N LYS A 13 -5.56 -23.37 11.42
CA LYS A 13 -6.34 -22.40 12.21
C LYS A 13 -5.43 -21.33 12.80
N LEU A 14 -4.31 -21.73 13.41
CA LEU A 14 -3.33 -20.81 13.98
C LEU A 14 -2.76 -19.85 12.93
N VAL A 15 -2.33 -20.37 11.78
CA VAL A 15 -1.79 -19.54 10.68
C VAL A 15 -2.82 -18.54 10.17
N ARG A 16 -4.08 -18.97 9.98
CA ARG A 16 -5.17 -18.06 9.55
C ARG A 16 -5.43 -16.96 10.57
N GLU A 17 -5.39 -17.30 11.85
CA GLU A 17 -5.58 -16.33 12.92
C GLU A 17 -4.44 -15.31 12.97
N LEU A 18 -3.19 -15.77 12.88
CA LEU A 18 -2.01 -14.89 12.78
C LEU A 18 -2.09 -13.97 11.56
N GLN A 19 -2.43 -14.51 10.39
CA GLN A 19 -2.61 -13.75 9.17
C GLN A 19 -3.70 -12.68 9.34
N ARG A 20 -4.85 -13.03 9.92
CA ARG A 20 -5.94 -12.09 10.17
C ARG A 20 -5.50 -10.95 11.11
N ARG A 21 -4.79 -11.28 12.20
CA ARG A 21 -4.28 -10.28 13.16
C ARG A 21 -3.29 -9.33 12.50
N LEU A 22 -2.35 -9.86 11.71
CA LEU A 22 -1.39 -9.06 10.94
C LEU A 22 -2.10 -8.14 9.95
N GLN A 23 -3.05 -8.65 9.18
CA GLN A 23 -3.84 -7.87 8.23
C GLN A 23 -4.60 -6.72 8.92
N LEU A 24 -5.24 -6.99 10.06
CA LEU A 24 -5.92 -5.95 10.83
C LEU A 24 -4.95 -4.88 11.35
N ALA A 25 -3.78 -5.29 11.86
CA ALA A 25 -2.77 -4.39 12.37
C ALA A 25 -2.12 -3.52 11.29
N VAL A 26 -1.91 -4.07 10.08
CA VAL A 26 -1.45 -3.32 8.91
C VAL A 26 -2.55 -2.36 8.45
N ARG A 27 -3.81 -2.81 8.31
CA ARG A 27 -4.93 -1.93 7.94
C ARG A 27 -5.05 -0.74 8.88
N LYS A 28 -4.91 -0.95 10.19
CA LYS A 28 -4.93 0.13 11.18
C LYS A 28 -3.84 1.18 10.91
N ARG A 29 -2.64 0.76 10.49
CA ARG A 29 -1.54 1.68 10.14
C ARG A 29 -1.77 2.40 8.81
N LEU A 30 -2.30 1.69 7.80
CA LEU A 30 -2.65 2.29 6.51
C LEU A 30 -3.70 3.41 6.66
N LEU A 31 -4.52 3.35 7.70
CA LEU A 31 -5.56 4.33 8.03
C LEU A 31 -5.18 5.28 9.18
N ALA A 32 -3.89 5.39 9.50
CA ALA A 32 -3.41 6.30 10.54
C ALA A 32 -3.77 7.75 10.19
N ASN A 33 -4.35 8.48 11.15
CA ASN A 33 -4.89 9.84 11.00
C ASN A 33 -5.93 9.99 9.88
N ILE A 34 -6.64 8.90 9.53
CA ILE A 34 -7.75 8.91 8.57
C ILE A 34 -9.06 8.56 9.28
N VAL A 35 -9.09 7.45 10.03
CA VAL A 35 -10.28 7.04 10.80
C VAL A 35 -9.97 6.74 12.25
N THR A 36 -10.93 7.02 13.12
CA THR A 36 -10.92 6.63 14.53
C THR A 36 -11.08 5.10 14.66
N PRO A 37 -10.80 4.51 15.84
CA PRO A 37 -11.12 3.11 16.11
C PRO A 37 -12.61 2.77 15.97
N ALA A 38 -13.49 3.76 16.11
CA ALA A 38 -14.94 3.61 15.91
C ALA A 38 -15.33 3.61 14.41
N GLY A 39 -14.45 4.10 13.54
CA GLY A 39 -14.66 4.15 12.09
C GLY A 39 -15.03 5.54 11.56
N ASP A 40 -15.13 6.54 12.42
CA ASP A 40 -15.41 7.93 12.05
C ASP A 40 -14.16 8.59 11.44
N LEU A 41 -14.33 9.58 10.57
CA LEU A 41 -13.20 10.35 10.04
C LEU A 41 -12.54 11.15 11.16
N ILE A 42 -11.21 11.28 11.09
CA ILE A 42 -10.45 12.16 11.97
C ILE A 42 -10.38 13.54 11.33
N GLU A 43 -10.89 14.56 12.05
CA GLU A 43 -10.91 15.95 11.56
C GLU A 43 -9.54 16.63 11.65
N GLU A 44 -8.79 16.36 12.73
CA GLU A 44 -7.52 17.01 13.01
C GLU A 44 -6.33 16.05 12.95
N GLY A 45 -5.24 16.51 12.34
CA GLY A 45 -3.96 15.80 12.28
C GLY A 45 -3.59 15.33 10.88
N ASN A 46 -2.31 15.47 10.56
CA ASN A 46 -1.81 15.24 9.21
C ASN A 46 -1.76 13.75 8.91
N VAL A 47 -2.20 13.37 7.71
CA VAL A 47 -2.00 12.01 7.20
C VAL A 47 -0.50 11.80 7.03
N PRO A 48 0.08 10.69 7.53
CA PRO A 48 1.51 10.44 7.38
C PRO A 48 1.89 10.33 5.90
N ASN A 49 3.04 10.88 5.53
CA ASN A 49 3.59 10.65 4.19
C ASN A 49 4.02 9.17 4.04
N LEU A 50 4.36 8.76 2.81
CA LEU A 50 4.66 7.37 2.52
C LEU A 50 5.82 6.81 3.34
N HIS A 51 6.88 7.60 3.56
CA HIS A 51 8.04 7.17 4.34
C HIS A 51 7.67 6.98 5.81
N GLN A 52 6.94 7.92 6.40
CA GLN A 52 6.45 7.80 7.79
C GLN A 52 5.58 6.55 7.97
N LEU A 53 4.66 6.31 7.02
CA LEU A 53 3.83 5.12 7.00
C LEU A 53 4.67 3.84 6.85
N ALA A 54 5.65 3.85 5.94
CA ALA A 54 6.51 2.71 5.69
C ALA A 54 7.36 2.36 6.91
N ARG A 55 7.96 3.35 7.59
CA ARG A 55 8.67 3.16 8.85
C ARG A 55 7.77 2.54 9.93
N SER A 56 6.54 3.04 10.06
CA SER A 56 5.55 2.53 11.03
C SER A 56 5.18 1.06 10.77
N ILE A 57 5.04 0.66 9.51
CA ILE A 57 4.79 -0.73 9.12
C ILE A 57 6.05 -1.58 9.29
N PHE A 58 7.21 -1.08 8.89
CA PHE A 58 8.49 -1.79 8.99
C PHE A 58 8.81 -2.15 10.44
N ARG A 59 8.78 -1.19 11.36
CA ARG A 59 9.02 -1.41 12.80
C ARG A 59 8.01 -2.34 13.44
N PHE A 60 6.78 -2.37 12.94
CA PHE A 60 5.77 -3.33 13.41
C PHE A 60 6.09 -4.77 13.01
N LEU A 61 6.64 -4.95 11.81
CA LEU A 61 7.02 -6.27 11.31
C LEU A 61 8.37 -6.75 11.88
N HIS A 62 9.23 -5.81 12.29
CA HIS A 62 10.55 -6.07 12.84
C HIS A 62 10.67 -5.42 14.24
N PRO A 63 10.04 -5.98 15.27
CA PRO A 63 10.05 -5.38 16.61
C PRO A 63 11.44 -5.35 17.25
N ASP A 64 12.33 -6.27 16.89
CA ASP A 64 13.72 -6.30 17.37
C ASP A 64 14.57 -5.15 16.79
N GLU A 65 14.09 -4.54 15.70
CA GLU A 65 14.71 -3.40 15.01
C GLU A 65 14.12 -2.06 15.46
N ALA A 66 13.30 -2.04 16.53
CA ALA A 66 12.62 -0.83 17.00
C ALA A 66 13.58 0.28 17.47
N THR A 67 14.84 -0.04 17.79
CA THR A 67 15.87 0.93 18.20
C THR A 67 16.54 1.63 17.02
N MET A 68 16.28 1.22 15.78
CA MET A 68 16.84 1.85 14.59
C MET A 68 16.31 3.27 14.42
N THR A 69 17.22 4.19 14.10
CA THR A 69 16.92 5.55 13.68
C THR A 69 16.08 5.55 12.41
N ASP A 70 15.41 6.66 12.12
CA ASP A 70 14.60 6.79 10.90
C ASP A 70 15.42 6.60 9.61
N SER A 71 16.67 7.05 9.59
CA SER A 71 17.57 6.87 8.44
C SER A 71 17.93 5.40 8.24
N GLU A 72 18.28 4.69 9.31
CA GLU A 72 18.61 3.26 9.23
C GLU A 72 17.40 2.45 8.76
N VAL A 73 16.20 2.81 9.20
CA VAL A 73 14.97 2.16 8.71
C VAL A 73 14.76 2.43 7.23
N ASP A 74 14.94 3.67 6.76
CA ASP A 74 14.79 4.01 5.34
C ASP A 74 15.77 3.22 4.45
N ASP A 75 17.02 3.06 4.89
CA ASP A 75 18.03 2.27 4.17
C ASP A 75 17.63 0.79 4.05
N ASN A 76 16.81 0.29 4.98
CA ASN A 76 16.28 -1.08 4.99
C ASN A 76 14.93 -1.23 4.29
N ILE A 77 14.31 -0.13 3.84
CA ILE A 77 13.06 -0.17 3.09
C ILE A 77 13.37 -0.09 1.58
N PRO A 78 13.37 -1.22 0.85
CA PRO A 78 13.58 -1.18 -0.58
C PRO A 78 12.42 -0.44 -1.28
N VAL A 79 12.69 0.20 -2.42
CA VAL A 79 11.67 0.88 -3.24
C VAL A 79 10.47 -0.02 -3.54
N LEU A 80 10.71 -1.32 -3.76
CA LEU A 80 9.63 -2.29 -3.99
C LEU A 80 8.67 -2.41 -2.79
N LEU A 81 9.17 -2.28 -1.56
CA LEU A 81 8.34 -2.28 -0.35
C LEU A 81 7.55 -0.96 -0.26
N LEU A 82 8.17 0.19 -0.55
CA LEU A 82 7.46 1.48 -0.63
C LEU A 82 6.31 1.44 -1.62
N THR A 83 6.55 0.95 -2.84
CA THR A 83 5.52 0.79 -3.87
C THR A 83 4.37 -0.09 -3.38
N ARG A 84 4.68 -1.21 -2.70
CA ARG A 84 3.64 -2.08 -2.14
C ARG A 84 2.84 -1.37 -1.07
N ILE A 85 3.47 -0.61 -0.19
CA ILE A 85 2.78 0.14 0.88
C ILE A 85 1.88 1.23 0.29
N GLY A 86 2.35 1.97 -0.73
CA GLY A 86 1.53 2.95 -1.46
C GLY A 86 0.29 2.31 -2.09
N HIS A 87 0.47 1.18 -2.79
CA HIS A 87 -0.65 0.42 -3.35
C HIS A 87 -1.62 -0.05 -2.25
N LEU A 88 -1.08 -0.62 -1.15
CA LEU A 88 -1.91 -1.04 -0.01
C LEU A 88 -2.74 0.12 0.54
N ARG A 89 -2.13 1.31 0.70
CA ARG A 89 -2.82 2.51 1.19
C ARG A 89 -3.92 2.96 0.23
N LEU A 90 -3.59 3.22 -1.02
CA LEU A 90 -4.55 3.69 -2.03
C LEU A 90 -5.73 2.74 -2.15
N GLN A 91 -5.49 1.43 -2.28
CA GLN A 91 -6.57 0.45 -2.37
C GLN A 91 -7.43 0.36 -1.09
N THR A 92 -6.83 0.58 0.09
CA THR A 92 -7.55 0.54 1.37
C THR A 92 -8.47 1.75 1.53
N ILE A 93 -8.00 2.93 1.14
CA ILE A 93 -8.76 4.20 1.22
C ILE A 93 -9.82 4.25 0.12
N ASP A 94 -9.47 3.91 -1.12
CA ASP A 94 -10.42 3.78 -2.23
C ASP A 94 -11.62 2.91 -1.82
N ARG A 95 -11.35 1.77 -1.17
CA ARG A 95 -12.41 0.90 -0.65
C ARG A 95 -13.20 1.51 0.51
N LEU A 96 -12.56 2.30 1.37
CA LEU A 96 -13.21 2.96 2.49
C LEU A 96 -14.29 3.93 1.98
N LEU A 97 -13.97 4.67 0.92
CA LEU A 97 -14.86 5.66 0.31
C LEU A 97 -15.90 5.01 -0.62
N HIS A 98 -15.48 4.12 -1.51
CA HIS A 98 -16.34 3.55 -2.57
C HIS A 98 -16.98 2.22 -2.16
N SER A 99 -17.69 2.22 -1.01
CA SER A 99 -18.11 1.02 -0.26
C SER A 99 -19.00 0.00 -0.99
N GLU A 100 -19.34 0.15 -2.27
CA GLU A 100 -20.13 -0.81 -3.06
C GLU A 100 -19.41 -2.17 -3.25
N ILE A 101 -18.09 -2.21 -3.07
CA ILE A 101 -17.26 -3.43 -3.18
C ILE A 101 -17.18 -4.18 -1.83
N LYS A 102 -18.32 -4.54 -1.22
CA LYS A 102 -18.33 -5.17 0.13
C LYS A 102 -17.85 -6.63 0.13
N LYS A 103 -17.94 -7.35 -0.99
CA LYS A 103 -17.76 -8.83 -1.01
C LYS A 103 -16.31 -9.31 -1.15
N VAL A 104 -15.40 -8.53 -1.72
CA VAL A 104 -14.03 -8.97 -1.99
C VAL A 104 -13.08 -8.36 -0.96
N SER A 105 -12.29 -9.18 -0.25
CA SER A 105 -11.25 -8.70 0.68
C SER A 105 -10.25 -7.77 -0.04
N GLN A 106 -9.82 -6.67 0.61
CA GLN A 106 -8.85 -5.73 0.03
C GLN A 106 -7.57 -6.48 -0.38
N TRP A 107 -7.19 -7.46 0.44
CA TRP A 107 -6.03 -8.32 0.23
C TRP A 107 -6.16 -9.15 -1.03
N ASN A 108 -7.38 -9.59 -1.38
CA ASN A 108 -7.62 -10.33 -2.61
C ASN A 108 -7.51 -9.42 -3.84
N MET A 109 -7.99 -8.17 -3.75
CA MET A 109 -7.84 -7.18 -4.82
C MET A 109 -6.37 -6.87 -5.06
N ILE A 110 -5.62 -6.55 -4.00
CA ILE A 110 -4.17 -6.31 -4.07
C ILE A 110 -3.45 -7.49 -4.71
N ASN A 111 -3.74 -8.73 -4.28
CA ASN A 111 -3.12 -9.92 -4.85
C ASN A 111 -3.45 -10.09 -6.34
N LYS A 112 -4.69 -9.82 -6.75
CA LYS A 112 -5.13 -9.89 -8.14
C LYS A 112 -4.38 -8.86 -8.99
N THR A 113 -4.36 -7.60 -8.57
CA THR A 113 -3.66 -6.53 -9.28
C THR A 113 -2.16 -6.84 -9.40
N LEU A 114 -1.52 -7.31 -8.31
CA LEU A 114 -0.10 -7.69 -8.36
C LEU A 114 0.16 -8.86 -9.32
N TRP A 115 -0.76 -9.81 -9.44
CA TRP A 115 -0.65 -10.91 -10.39
C TRP A 115 -0.79 -10.42 -11.84
N GLU A 116 -1.76 -9.55 -12.12
CA GLU A 116 -1.98 -8.95 -13.44
C GLU A 116 -0.78 -8.11 -13.89
N VAL A 117 -0.29 -7.24 -13.00
CA VAL A 117 0.87 -6.37 -13.26
C VAL A 117 2.13 -7.20 -13.54
N ARG A 118 2.34 -8.31 -12.81
CA ARG A 118 3.45 -9.25 -13.10
C ARG A 118 3.37 -9.87 -14.49
N GLY A 119 2.17 -10.11 -15.00
CA GLY A 119 1.94 -10.67 -16.33
C GLY A 119 2.29 -9.72 -17.48
N ARG A 120 2.46 -8.41 -17.23
CA ARG A 120 2.65 -7.37 -18.25
C ARG A 120 4.13 -6.96 -18.49
N GLY A 121 5.09 -7.66 -17.89
CA GLY A 121 6.53 -7.40 -18.09
C GLY A 121 7.13 -6.42 -17.09
N SER A 122 8.47 -6.25 -17.13
CA SER A 122 9.21 -5.45 -16.14
C SER A 122 8.97 -3.95 -16.27
N ASP A 123 8.89 -3.42 -17.49
CA ASP A 123 8.70 -1.98 -17.70
C ASP A 123 7.30 -1.54 -17.23
N TYR A 124 6.27 -2.34 -17.50
CA TYR A 124 4.93 -2.08 -17.00
C TYR A 124 4.88 -2.16 -15.46
N GLN A 125 5.58 -3.12 -14.84
CA GLN A 125 5.69 -3.20 -13.38
C GLN A 125 6.35 -1.94 -12.79
N ALA A 126 7.41 -1.45 -13.42
CA ALA A 126 8.08 -0.21 -13.02
C ALA A 126 7.17 1.00 -13.21
N ALA A 127 6.45 1.09 -14.33
CA ALA A 127 5.49 2.15 -14.63
C ALA A 127 4.35 2.20 -13.61
N PHE A 128 3.74 1.04 -13.31
CA PHE A 128 2.72 0.89 -12.27
C PHE A 128 3.26 1.35 -10.91
N GLY A 129 4.50 0.97 -10.59
CA GLY A 129 5.15 1.38 -9.35
C GLY A 129 5.36 2.89 -9.27
N LYS A 130 5.88 3.52 -10.33
CA LYS A 130 6.06 4.97 -10.41
C LYS A 130 4.72 5.71 -10.30
N ALA A 131 3.69 5.27 -11.02
CA ALA A 131 2.35 5.87 -10.97
C ALA A 131 1.73 5.78 -9.57
N THR A 132 1.87 4.62 -8.91
CA THR A 132 1.43 4.41 -7.52
C THR A 132 2.10 5.39 -6.57
N LEU A 133 3.44 5.50 -6.64
CA LEU A 133 4.21 6.39 -5.77
C LEU A 133 3.88 7.87 -6.03
N ALA A 134 3.71 8.26 -7.30
CA ALA A 134 3.36 9.62 -7.68
C ALA A 134 1.98 10.02 -7.16
N LYS A 135 0.96 9.17 -7.35
CA LYS A 135 -0.40 9.44 -6.85
C LYS A 135 -0.45 9.49 -5.33
N ASP A 136 0.24 8.56 -4.68
CA ASP A 136 0.34 8.53 -3.22
C ASP A 136 1.03 9.80 -2.66
N HIS A 137 2.09 10.26 -3.31
CA HIS A 137 2.76 11.52 -2.95
C HIS A 137 1.86 12.74 -3.20
N ALA A 138 1.13 12.80 -4.32
CA ALA A 138 0.22 13.89 -4.63
C ALA A 138 -0.84 14.06 -3.53
N LEU A 139 -1.44 12.96 -3.08
CA LEU A 139 -2.48 12.98 -2.05
C LEU A 139 -1.91 13.23 -0.65
N PHE A 140 -0.88 12.48 -0.23
CA PHE A 140 -0.46 12.38 1.16
C PHE A 140 0.96 12.92 1.45
N GLY A 141 1.65 13.47 0.46
CA GLY A 141 3.01 14.00 0.60
C GLY A 141 3.08 15.38 1.28
N HIS A 142 1.96 16.10 1.33
CA HIS A 142 1.92 17.54 1.62
C HIS A 142 1.50 17.88 3.06
N SER A 143 1.49 16.92 3.97
CA SER A 143 1.15 17.15 5.40
C SER A 143 -0.22 17.80 5.62
N ARG A 144 -1.22 17.36 4.83
CA ARG A 144 -2.64 17.73 4.97
C ARG A 144 -3.39 16.75 5.86
N SER A 145 -4.49 17.18 6.47
CA SER A 145 -5.46 16.30 7.11
C SER A 145 -6.22 15.48 6.04
N PHE A 146 -6.88 14.40 6.43
CA PHE A 146 -7.66 13.63 5.46
C PHE A 146 -8.92 14.38 5.00
N VAL A 147 -9.50 15.23 5.86
CA VAL A 147 -10.67 16.05 5.51
C VAL A 147 -10.29 17.09 4.45
N GLU A 148 -9.15 17.77 4.59
CA GLU A 148 -8.64 18.70 3.56
C GLU A 148 -8.44 18.00 2.22
N ILE A 149 -7.90 16.77 2.23
CA ILE A 149 -7.72 15.97 1.02
C ILE A 149 -9.07 15.58 0.39
N LEU A 150 -10.08 15.25 1.19
CA LEU A 150 -11.42 14.97 0.66
C LEU A 150 -12.04 16.22 0.03
N GLU A 151 -11.94 17.37 0.68
CA GLU A 151 -12.50 18.63 0.16
C GLU A 151 -11.86 19.07 -1.16
N GLU A 152 -10.56 18.84 -1.32
CA GLU A 152 -9.81 19.31 -2.50
C GLU A 152 -9.66 18.26 -3.60
N ASP A 153 -9.58 16.97 -3.26
CA ASP A 153 -9.05 15.91 -4.14
C ASP A 153 -9.87 14.59 -4.12
N GLU A 154 -11.10 14.55 -3.60
CA GLU A 154 -11.89 13.30 -3.44
C GLU A 154 -11.90 12.40 -4.69
N GLU A 155 -12.15 12.97 -5.88
CA GLU A 155 -12.23 12.22 -7.15
C GLU A 155 -10.90 11.56 -7.57
N ASN A 156 -9.78 12.04 -7.02
CA ASN A 156 -8.44 11.53 -7.24
C ASN A 156 -8.06 10.42 -6.25
N ILE A 157 -8.85 10.19 -5.19
CA ILE A 157 -8.62 9.15 -4.18
C ILE A 157 -9.05 7.78 -4.71
N LYS A 158 -8.25 7.25 -5.63
CA LYS A 158 -8.44 5.94 -6.26
C LYS A 158 -7.09 5.36 -6.66
N MET A 159 -7.08 4.12 -7.15
CA MET A 159 -5.87 3.56 -7.76
C MET A 159 -5.45 4.36 -9.00
N PRO A 160 -4.16 4.36 -9.39
CA PRO A 160 -3.76 4.88 -10.69
C PRO A 160 -4.53 4.17 -11.80
N ASP A 161 -5.05 4.93 -12.75
CA ASP A 161 -5.70 4.38 -13.94
C ASP A 161 -4.67 3.97 -15.01
N ASP A 162 -5.17 3.34 -16.08
CA ASP A 162 -4.31 2.87 -17.16
C ASP A 162 -3.60 4.02 -17.90
N ASP A 163 -4.19 5.22 -17.96
CA ASP A 163 -3.59 6.38 -18.61
C ASP A 163 -2.40 6.91 -17.80
N GLU A 164 -2.56 7.03 -16.48
CA GLU A 164 -1.49 7.40 -15.54
C GLU A 164 -0.32 6.40 -15.60
N ILE A 165 -0.62 5.10 -15.70
CA ILE A 165 0.39 4.05 -15.86
C ILE A 165 1.07 4.17 -17.23
N GLN A 166 0.31 4.42 -18.29
CA GLN A 166 0.84 4.53 -19.65
C GLN A 166 1.76 5.75 -19.81
N VAL A 167 1.46 6.86 -19.15
CA VAL A 167 2.35 8.03 -19.08
C VAL A 167 3.72 7.63 -18.53
N GLN A 168 3.75 6.90 -17.42
CA GLN A 168 5.00 6.43 -16.80
C GLN A 168 5.73 5.41 -17.68
N LEU A 169 5.00 4.52 -18.34
CA LEU A 169 5.58 3.53 -19.26
C LEU A 169 6.26 4.20 -20.45
N ASN A 170 5.60 5.17 -21.07
CA ASN A 170 6.16 5.93 -22.18
C ASN A 170 7.45 6.66 -21.77
N GLN A 171 7.48 7.24 -20.57
CA GLN A 171 8.70 7.88 -20.04
C GLN A 171 9.85 6.89 -19.90
N ILE A 172 9.60 5.70 -19.33
CA ILE A 172 10.61 4.64 -19.18
C ILE A 172 11.18 4.22 -20.54
N ILE A 173 10.31 3.99 -21.53
CA ILE A 173 10.74 3.59 -22.88
C ILE A 173 11.62 4.69 -23.51
N GLN A 174 11.24 5.96 -23.36
CA GLN A 174 12.01 7.08 -23.89
C GLN A 174 13.37 7.23 -23.21
N GLU A 175 13.44 7.05 -21.89
CA GLU A 175 14.68 7.06 -21.11
C GLU A 175 15.65 5.96 -21.59
N GLN A 176 15.14 4.74 -21.80
CA GLN A 176 15.91 3.62 -22.33
C GLN A 176 16.42 3.90 -23.75
N LEU A 177 15.56 4.40 -24.63
CA LEU A 177 15.95 4.77 -26.00
C LEU A 177 17.07 5.81 -26.00
N ARG A 178 16.99 6.84 -25.16
CA ARG A 178 18.05 7.86 -25.05
C ARG A 178 19.37 7.28 -24.54
N ALA A 179 19.32 6.38 -23.56
CA ALA A 179 20.52 5.72 -23.02
C ALA A 179 21.22 4.81 -24.04
N HIS A 180 20.49 4.25 -25.00
CA HIS A 180 21.06 3.43 -26.08
C HIS A 180 21.68 4.24 -27.24
N HIS A 181 21.38 5.54 -27.35
CA HIS A 181 21.93 6.42 -28.38
C HIS A 181 23.01 7.38 -27.85
N SER A 182 23.35 7.28 -26.56
CA SER A 182 24.43 8.03 -25.91
C SER A 182 25.63 7.14 -25.61
#